data_AF-A0AA40YQJ5-F1
#
_entry.id   AF-A0AA40YQJ5-F1
#
_cell.length_a   1.000
_cell.length_b   1.000
_cell.length_c   1.000
_cell.angle_alpha   90.00
_cell.angle_beta   90.00
_cell.angle_gamma   90.00
#
_symmetry.space_group_name_H-M   'P 1'
#
loop_
_entity.id
_entity.type
_entity.pdbx_description
1 polymer ?
#
loop_
_entity_poly.entity_id
_entity_poly.type
_entity_poly.pdbx_seq_one_letter_code
_entity_poly.pdbx_strand_id
1 'polypeptide(L)'
;MTSTYPRKRPQRRSEIPRGPQQTTGLQQIRDTLPPAPEPRTVEPAPRPAGQEVPPELPALVAHHCRRINAYLARAQHLQTLHGDDMRQWQRLVLYALTDALAHNHLLVGTLAAHLQRQDLPPDLLRRYLQSPDTDRYITREAVEHLDGLTGAVPEEAAEPVWTAIGRRIARDGG
;
A
#
# COMPACT_ATOMS: atom_id res chain seq x y z
N MET A 1 -28.42 -52.65 29.70
CA MET A 1 -28.53 -51.75 28.53
C MET A 1 -27.85 -50.44 28.86
N THR A 2 -26.60 -50.27 28.44
CA THR A 2 -25.80 -49.05 28.64
C THR A 2 -25.81 -48.24 27.35
N SER A 3 -26.52 -47.11 27.34
CA SER A 3 -26.50 -46.15 26.23
C SER A 3 -25.42 -45.11 26.49
N THR A 4 -24.34 -45.16 25.73
CA THR A 4 -23.21 -44.23 25.81
C THR A 4 -23.43 -43.11 24.79
N TYR A 5 -23.93 -41.96 25.22
CA TYR A 5 -23.99 -40.78 24.35
C TYR A 5 -22.58 -40.19 24.16
N PRO A 6 -22.14 -39.89 22.93
CA PRO A 6 -20.86 -39.22 22.72
C PRO A 6 -20.97 -37.77 23.18
N ARG A 7 -20.10 -37.39 24.13
CA ARG A 7 -19.90 -36.01 24.59
C ARG A 7 -19.61 -35.11 23.39
N LYS A 8 -20.45 -34.10 23.15
CA LYS A 8 -20.19 -33.01 22.21
C LYS A 8 -18.81 -32.42 22.52
N ARG A 9 -17.86 -32.53 21.58
CA ARG A 9 -16.59 -31.80 21.66
C ARG A 9 -16.92 -30.30 21.70
N PRO A 10 -16.38 -29.52 22.66
CA PRO A 10 -16.51 -28.08 22.57
C PRO A 10 -15.87 -27.65 21.25
N GLN A 11 -16.62 -26.92 20.41
CA GLN A 11 -16.04 -26.20 19.29
C GLN A 11 -14.84 -25.43 19.85
N ARG A 12 -13.63 -25.76 19.39
CA ARG A 12 -12.48 -24.88 19.58
C ARG A 12 -12.91 -23.54 19.00
N ARG A 13 -13.27 -22.59 19.87
CA ARG A 13 -13.28 -21.17 19.50
C ARG A 13 -11.92 -20.97 18.86
N SER A 14 -11.89 -20.69 17.56
CA SER A 14 -10.71 -20.10 16.96
C SER A 14 -10.51 -18.80 17.73
N GLU A 15 -9.55 -18.81 18.65
CA GLU A 15 -9.04 -17.58 19.24
C GLU A 15 -8.43 -16.84 18.06
N ILE A 16 -9.21 -15.95 17.46
CA ILE A 16 -8.70 -14.95 16.54
C ILE A 16 -7.55 -14.30 17.31
N PRO A 17 -6.29 -14.38 16.85
CA PRO A 17 -5.18 -13.78 17.55
C PRO A 17 -5.50 -12.29 17.70
N ARG A 18 -5.77 -11.85 18.94
CA ARG A 18 -6.05 -10.45 19.25
C ARG A 18 -4.89 -9.90 20.05
N GLY A 19 -4.32 -8.79 19.60
CA GLY A 19 -3.26 -8.06 20.30
C GLY A 19 -1.85 -8.25 19.68
N PRO A 20 -0.77 -8.19 20.50
CA PRO A 20 0.62 -8.12 20.06
C PRO A 20 1.04 -9.16 19.03
N GLN A 21 0.44 -10.36 19.08
CA GLN A 21 0.70 -11.46 18.15
C GLN A 21 0.29 -11.12 16.70
N GLN A 22 -0.80 -10.38 16.50
CA GLN A 22 -1.21 -9.94 15.16
C GLN A 22 -0.22 -8.91 14.60
N THR A 23 0.21 -7.95 15.43
CA THR A 23 1.22 -6.96 15.04
C THR A 23 2.56 -7.61 14.70
N THR A 24 3.01 -8.58 15.52
CA THR A 24 4.21 -9.39 15.23
C THR A 24 4.06 -10.17 13.93
N GLY A 25 2.89 -10.78 13.69
CA GLY A 25 2.63 -11.49 12.42
C GLY A 25 2.68 -10.56 11.21
N LEU A 26 2.11 -9.36 11.30
CA LEU A 26 2.21 -8.35 10.24
C LEU A 26 3.65 -7.89 10.03
N GLN A 27 4.44 -7.75 11.10
CA GLN A 27 5.86 -7.43 11.00
C GLN A 27 6.62 -8.53 10.25
N GLN A 28 6.41 -9.79 10.61
CA GLN A 28 7.01 -10.93 9.91
C GLN A 28 6.69 -10.91 8.41
N ILE A 29 5.44 -10.62 8.04
CA ILE A 29 5.04 -10.50 6.63
C ILE A 29 5.84 -9.38 5.95
N ARG A 30 5.96 -8.20 6.56
CA ARG A 30 6.74 -7.08 5.99
C ARG A 30 8.22 -7.43 5.84
N ASP A 31 8.79 -8.12 6.81
CA ASP A 31 10.20 -8.55 6.79
C ASP A 31 10.49 -9.54 5.65
N THR A 32 9.48 -10.29 5.18
CA THR A 32 9.61 -11.17 4.00
C THR A 32 9.49 -10.48 2.64
N LEU A 33 9.03 -9.22 2.58
CA LEU A 33 8.90 -8.52 1.30
C LEU A 33 10.29 -8.27 0.69
N PRO A 34 10.57 -8.66 -0.56
CA PRO A 34 11.86 -8.35 -1.15
C PRO A 34 12.03 -6.83 -1.33
N PRO A 35 13.27 -6.30 -1.29
CA PRO A 35 13.56 -4.95 -1.73
C PRO A 35 13.13 -4.75 -3.19
N ALA A 36 12.82 -3.51 -3.57
CA ALA A 36 12.57 -3.21 -4.96
C ALA A 36 13.83 -3.49 -5.79
N PRO A 37 13.70 -4.03 -7.02
CA PRO A 37 14.85 -4.34 -7.87
C PRO A 37 15.63 -3.09 -8.31
N GLU A 38 14.96 -1.94 -8.37
CA GLU A 38 15.54 -0.65 -8.75
C GLU A 38 15.13 0.42 -7.73
N PRO A 39 15.73 0.41 -6.53
CA PRO A 39 15.40 1.39 -5.52
C PRO A 39 15.92 2.77 -5.90
N ARG A 40 15.21 3.80 -5.49
CA ARG A 40 15.58 5.19 -5.76
C ARG A 40 15.85 5.93 -4.47
N THR A 41 16.94 6.68 -4.46
CA THR A 41 17.18 7.71 -3.45
C THR A 41 16.65 9.03 -4.01
N VAL A 42 15.80 9.69 -3.24
CA VAL A 42 15.27 11.00 -3.58
C VAL A 42 16.16 12.07 -2.98
N GLU A 43 16.63 13.00 -3.80
CA GLU A 43 17.44 14.13 -3.33
C GLU A 43 16.60 15.07 -2.44
N PRO A 44 17.20 15.61 -1.36
CA PRO A 44 16.53 16.60 -0.53
C PRO A 44 16.14 17.85 -1.31
N ALA A 45 14.92 18.33 -1.10
CA ALA A 45 14.44 19.60 -1.63
C ALA A 45 14.29 20.63 -0.50
N PRO A 46 14.35 21.95 -0.80
CA PRO A 46 14.06 22.99 0.19
C PRO A 46 12.70 22.76 0.84
N ARG A 47 12.65 22.73 2.18
CA ARG A 47 11.40 22.57 2.90
C ARG A 47 10.50 23.78 2.61
N PRO A 48 9.20 23.58 2.29
CA PRO A 48 8.29 24.72 2.18
C PRO A 48 8.24 25.49 3.51
N ALA A 49 7.99 26.79 3.42
CA ALA A 49 7.92 27.69 4.58
C ALA A 49 6.60 27.48 5.35
N GLY A 50 6.45 26.32 6.00
CA GLY A 50 5.27 25.96 6.78
C GLY A 50 5.41 24.58 7.43
N GLN A 51 4.73 24.38 8.56
CA GLN A 51 4.59 23.06 9.19
C GLN A 51 3.29 22.35 8.77
N GLU A 52 2.53 22.98 7.88
CA GLU A 52 1.25 22.45 7.40
C GLU A 52 1.48 21.28 6.46
N VAL A 53 0.58 20.30 6.52
CA VAL A 53 0.59 19.16 5.60
C VAL A 53 0.17 19.68 4.22
N PRO A 54 1.00 19.53 3.16
CA PRO A 54 0.61 19.95 1.81
C PRO A 54 -0.70 19.28 1.39
N PRO A 55 -1.68 20.02 0.82
CA PRO A 55 -3.02 19.50 0.50
C PRO A 55 -2.99 18.32 -0.49
N GLU A 56 -1.92 18.21 -1.27
CA GLU A 56 -1.70 17.11 -2.21
C GLU A 56 -1.46 15.77 -1.49
N LEU A 57 -0.90 15.75 -0.27
CA LEU A 57 -0.67 14.51 0.47
C LEU A 57 -1.97 13.86 0.99
N PRO A 58 -2.92 14.59 1.62
CA PRO A 58 -4.24 14.05 1.91
C PRO A 58 -5.01 13.65 0.65
N ALA A 59 -4.90 14.42 -0.45
CA ALA A 59 -5.54 14.08 -1.71
C ALA A 59 -5.01 12.76 -2.30
N LEU A 60 -3.69 12.54 -2.23
CA LEU A 60 -3.01 11.29 -2.57
C LEU A 60 -3.55 10.12 -1.75
N VAL A 61 -3.61 10.27 -0.41
CA VAL A 61 -4.16 9.24 0.47
C VAL A 61 -5.61 8.93 0.09
N ALA A 62 -6.44 9.95 -0.09
CA ALA A 62 -7.85 9.78 -0.44
C ALA A 62 -8.02 9.08 -1.80
N HIS A 63 -7.21 9.44 -2.80
CA HIS A 63 -7.21 8.79 -4.11
C HIS A 63 -6.93 7.28 -3.99
N HIS A 64 -5.81 6.92 -3.36
CA HIS A 64 -5.41 5.51 -3.24
C HIS A 64 -6.37 4.72 -2.37
N CYS A 65 -6.87 5.29 -1.26
CA CYS A 65 -7.90 4.65 -0.44
C CYS A 65 -9.16 4.33 -1.25
N ARG A 66 -9.64 5.26 -2.10
CA ARG A 66 -10.78 4.98 -2.99
C ARG A 66 -10.50 3.84 -3.96
N ARG A 67 -9.30 3.81 -4.58
CA ARG A 67 -8.91 2.75 -5.51
C ARG A 67 -8.81 1.39 -4.82
N ILE A 68 -8.08 1.32 -3.71
CA ILE A 68 -7.90 0.10 -2.90
C ILE A 68 -9.26 -0.44 -2.48
N ASN A 69 -10.13 0.39 -1.92
CA ASN A 69 -11.46 -0.04 -1.48
C ASN A 69 -12.32 -0.54 -2.65
N ALA A 70 -12.23 0.08 -3.83
CA ALA A 70 -12.94 -0.40 -5.02
C ALA A 70 -12.47 -1.80 -5.45
N TYR A 71 -11.16 -2.07 -5.42
CA TYR A 71 -10.62 -3.40 -5.72
C TYR A 71 -10.98 -4.44 -4.66
N LEU A 72 -10.93 -4.09 -3.38
CA LEU A 72 -11.37 -4.97 -2.29
C LEU A 72 -12.86 -5.29 -2.38
N ALA A 73 -13.71 -4.28 -2.66
CA ALA A 73 -15.13 -4.48 -2.87
C ALA A 73 -15.41 -5.39 -4.08
N ARG A 74 -14.64 -5.23 -5.16
CA ARG A 74 -14.69 -6.12 -6.33
C ARG A 74 -14.34 -7.55 -5.94
N ALA A 75 -13.24 -7.75 -5.21
CA ALA A 75 -12.80 -9.08 -4.75
C ALA A 75 -13.89 -9.79 -3.94
N GLN A 76 -14.59 -9.07 -3.05
CA GLN A 76 -15.71 -9.59 -2.27
C GLN A 76 -16.91 -9.99 -3.16
N HIS A 77 -17.23 -9.19 -4.17
CA HIS A 77 -18.37 -9.44 -5.06
C HIS A 77 -18.11 -10.53 -6.11
N LEU A 78 -16.87 -10.93 -6.37
CA LEU A 78 -16.61 -11.93 -7.41
C LEU A 78 -17.23 -13.31 -7.13
N GLN A 79 -17.47 -13.65 -5.86
CA GLN A 79 -18.16 -14.90 -5.52
C GLN A 79 -19.60 -14.93 -6.05
N THR A 80 -20.29 -13.79 -6.08
CA THR A 80 -21.68 -13.74 -6.55
C THR A 80 -21.77 -13.82 -8.09
N LEU A 81 -20.68 -13.51 -8.80
CA LEU A 81 -20.63 -13.48 -10.26
C LEU A 81 -20.05 -14.77 -10.87
N HIS A 82 -19.13 -15.44 -10.17
CA HIS A 82 -18.39 -16.60 -10.67
C HIS A 82 -18.38 -17.77 -9.69
N GLY A 83 -19.37 -17.86 -8.79
CA GLY A 83 -19.40 -18.87 -7.71
C GLY A 83 -19.31 -20.32 -8.20
N ASP A 84 -19.74 -20.59 -9.43
CA ASP A 84 -19.74 -21.93 -10.03
C ASP A 84 -18.45 -22.25 -10.81
N ASP A 85 -17.56 -21.26 -11.04
CA ASP A 85 -16.25 -21.44 -11.68
C ASP A 85 -15.13 -21.01 -10.73
N MET A 86 -14.65 -21.98 -9.94
CA MET A 86 -13.56 -21.79 -8.98
C MET A 86 -12.29 -21.24 -9.64
N ARG A 87 -11.96 -21.67 -10.86
CA ARG A 87 -10.73 -21.24 -11.54
C ARG A 87 -10.83 -19.78 -11.96
N GLN A 88 -11.99 -19.38 -12.48
CA GLN A 88 -12.24 -17.98 -12.83
C GLN A 88 -12.30 -17.10 -11.58
N TRP A 89 -12.96 -17.55 -10.51
CA TRP A 89 -12.99 -16.84 -9.24
C TRP A 89 -11.57 -16.62 -8.68
N GLN A 90 -10.76 -17.67 -8.59
CA GLN A 90 -9.36 -17.59 -8.12
C GLN A 90 -8.54 -16.58 -8.92
N ARG A 91 -8.64 -16.64 -10.26
CA ARG A 91 -7.90 -15.72 -11.13
C ARG A 91 -8.30 -14.27 -10.87
N LEU A 92 -9.61 -13.99 -10.85
CA LEU A 92 -10.11 -12.62 -10.74
C LEU A 92 -9.94 -12.04 -9.34
N VAL A 93 -10.12 -12.85 -8.30
CA VAL A 93 -9.93 -12.40 -6.92
C VAL A 93 -8.46 -12.05 -6.68
N LEU A 94 -7.52 -12.87 -7.17
CA LEU A 94 -6.10 -12.57 -7.05
C LEU A 94 -5.73 -11.32 -7.83
N TYR A 95 -6.24 -11.11 -9.05
CA TYR A 95 -5.99 -9.86 -9.81
C TYR A 95 -6.45 -8.62 -9.03
N ALA A 96 -7.66 -8.64 -8.47
CA ALA A 96 -8.17 -7.51 -7.70
C ALA A 96 -7.34 -7.26 -6.43
N LEU A 97 -6.93 -8.31 -5.72
CA LEU A 97 -6.12 -8.18 -4.51
C LEU A 97 -4.69 -7.71 -4.82
N THR A 98 -4.10 -8.14 -5.95
CA THR A 98 -2.79 -7.65 -6.38
C THR A 98 -2.84 -6.20 -6.84
N ASP A 99 -3.92 -5.77 -7.52
CA ASP A 99 -4.12 -4.37 -7.87
C ASP A 99 -4.26 -3.48 -6.62
N ALA A 100 -5.00 -3.94 -5.62
CA ALA A 100 -5.11 -3.26 -4.33
C ALA A 100 -3.75 -3.17 -3.62
N LEU A 101 -2.97 -4.25 -3.63
CA LEU A 101 -1.63 -4.28 -3.06
C LEU A 101 -0.69 -3.31 -3.78
N ALA A 102 -0.72 -3.25 -5.12
CA ALA A 102 0.08 -2.34 -5.91
C ALA A 102 -0.23 -0.87 -5.59
N HIS A 103 -1.51 -0.51 -5.49
CA HIS A 103 -1.90 0.83 -5.05
C HIS A 103 -1.45 1.16 -3.63
N ASN A 104 -1.44 0.18 -2.72
CA ASN A 104 -0.94 0.38 -1.36
C ASN A 104 0.58 0.60 -1.34
N HIS A 105 1.34 -0.20 -2.10
CA HIS A 105 2.79 -0.01 -2.25
C HIS A 105 3.13 1.35 -2.85
N LEU A 106 2.44 1.76 -3.91
CA LEU A 106 2.67 3.05 -4.55
C LEU A 106 2.35 4.21 -3.59
N LEU A 107 1.25 4.13 -2.83
CA LEU A 107 0.91 5.14 -1.81
C LEU A 107 2.01 5.27 -0.75
N VAL A 108 2.40 4.14 -0.13
CA VAL A 108 3.43 4.12 0.91
C VAL A 108 4.77 4.62 0.36
N GLY A 109 5.15 4.16 -0.83
CA GLY A 109 6.37 4.58 -1.52
C GLY A 109 6.40 6.08 -1.82
N THR A 110 5.30 6.64 -2.33
CA THR A 110 5.20 8.07 -2.65
C THR A 110 5.35 8.92 -1.37
N LEU A 111 4.71 8.51 -0.27
CA LEU A 111 4.84 9.19 1.03
C LEU A 111 6.25 9.05 1.62
N ALA A 112 6.88 7.87 1.49
CA ALA A 112 8.25 7.64 1.93
C ALA A 112 9.25 8.50 1.14
N ALA A 113 9.09 8.54 -0.19
CA ALA A 113 9.85 9.40 -1.09
C ALA A 113 9.69 10.88 -0.72
N HIS A 114 8.48 11.31 -0.37
CA HIS A 114 8.23 12.68 0.08
C HIS A 114 8.99 12.97 1.39
N LEU A 115 8.91 12.08 2.38
CA LEU A 115 9.63 12.24 3.65
C LEU A 115 11.16 12.26 3.47
N GLN A 116 11.69 11.42 2.57
CA GLN A 116 13.10 11.43 2.22
C GLN A 116 13.49 12.76 1.55
N ARG A 117 12.67 13.26 0.62
CA ARG A 117 12.84 14.59 -0.01
C ARG A 117 12.81 15.74 0.99
N GLN A 118 12.08 15.60 2.10
CA GLN A 118 12.06 16.55 3.20
C GLN A 118 13.22 16.37 4.19
N ASP A 119 14.23 15.57 3.85
CA ASP A 119 15.40 15.27 4.68
C ASP A 119 15.03 14.67 6.05
N LEU A 120 14.05 13.75 6.05
CA LEU A 120 13.73 12.96 7.24
C LEU A 120 14.90 12.01 7.52
N PRO A 121 15.40 11.92 8.77
CA PRO A 121 16.48 10.99 9.09
C PRO A 121 16.15 9.54 8.68
N PRO A 122 17.07 8.82 8.01
CA PRO A 122 16.80 7.47 7.51
C PRO A 122 16.31 6.48 8.58
N ASP A 123 16.83 6.58 9.81
CA ASP A 123 16.39 5.72 10.92
C ASP A 123 14.95 6.02 11.38
N LEU A 124 14.51 7.27 11.23
CA LEU A 124 13.13 7.63 11.51
C LEU A 124 12.20 7.15 10.38
N LEU A 125 12.64 7.25 9.13
CA LEU A 125 11.91 6.73 7.97
C LEU A 125 11.72 5.21 8.06
N ARG A 126 12.77 4.45 8.38
CA ARG A 126 12.71 3.00 8.63
C ARG A 126 11.70 2.65 9.72
N ARG A 127 11.69 3.41 10.83
CA ARG A 127 10.74 3.23 11.94
C ARG A 127 9.30 3.50 11.50
N TYR A 128 9.05 4.56 10.73
CA TYR A 128 7.70 4.88 10.23
C TYR A 128 7.19 3.82 9.25
N LEU A 129 8.06 3.30 8.39
CA LEU A 129 7.74 2.22 7.46
C LEU A 129 7.63 0.84 8.15
N GLN A 130 8.07 0.73 9.41
CA GLN A 130 8.20 -0.54 10.11
C GLN A 130 9.00 -1.54 9.28
N SER A 131 10.08 -1.06 8.65
CA SER A 131 10.94 -1.83 7.77
C SER A 131 12.39 -1.46 8.03
N PRO A 132 13.32 -2.43 8.13
CA PRO A 132 14.74 -2.14 8.19
C PRO A 132 15.28 -1.53 6.89
N ASP A 133 14.55 -1.71 5.79
CA ASP A 133 14.96 -1.33 4.45
C ASP A 133 13.87 -0.49 3.77
N THR A 134 14.21 0.77 3.47
CA THR A 134 13.32 1.75 2.83
C THR A 134 13.09 1.44 1.35
N ASP A 135 14.03 0.72 0.74
CA ASP A 135 14.09 0.41 -0.68
C ASP A 135 12.98 -0.58 -1.10
N ARG A 136 12.32 -1.21 -0.12
CA ARG A 136 11.09 -2.00 -0.31
C ARG A 136 9.90 -1.19 -0.79
N TYR A 137 9.92 0.13 -0.57
CA TYR A 137 8.80 1.01 -0.87
C TYR A 137 9.17 2.16 -1.81
N ILE A 138 10.39 2.69 -1.74
CA ILE A 138 10.82 3.82 -2.59
C ILE A 138 11.30 3.29 -3.95
N THR A 139 10.34 3.07 -4.85
CA THR A 139 10.59 2.62 -6.24
C THR A 139 10.62 3.80 -7.21
N ARG A 140 11.06 3.56 -8.46
CA ARG A 140 10.98 4.54 -9.54
C ARG A 140 9.56 5.11 -9.71
N GLU A 141 8.56 4.25 -9.75
CA GLU A 141 7.15 4.65 -9.94
C GLU A 141 6.66 5.55 -8.80
N ALA A 142 7.12 5.30 -7.57
CA ALA A 142 6.80 6.15 -6.42
C ALA A 142 7.45 7.54 -6.51
N VAL A 143 8.68 7.62 -7.03
CA VAL A 143 9.37 8.90 -7.26
C VAL A 143 8.71 9.67 -8.41
N GLU A 144 8.41 9.02 -9.54
CA GLU A 144 7.67 9.62 -10.66
C GLU A 144 6.31 10.16 -10.22
N HIS A 145 5.62 9.40 -9.37
CA HIS A 145 4.33 9.79 -8.81
C HIS A 145 4.44 11.02 -7.92
N LEU A 146 5.47 11.07 -7.06
CA LEU A 146 5.79 12.23 -6.23
C LEU A 146 6.13 13.45 -7.09
N ASP A 147 6.91 13.27 -8.16
CA ASP A 147 7.29 14.35 -9.07
C ASP A 147 6.07 14.98 -9.74
N GLY A 148 5.12 14.15 -10.16
CA GLY A 148 3.82 14.61 -10.64
C GLY A 148 3.06 15.43 -9.59
N LEU A 149 3.04 14.93 -8.36
CA LEU A 149 2.34 15.53 -7.23
C LEU A 149 2.92 16.90 -6.84
N THR A 150 4.25 17.04 -6.87
CA THR A 150 4.95 18.27 -6.49
C THR A 150 5.27 19.19 -7.67
N GLY A 151 4.83 18.84 -8.88
CA GLY A 151 5.07 19.64 -10.08
C GLY A 151 6.52 19.66 -10.56
N ALA A 152 7.32 18.64 -10.22
CA ALA A 152 8.66 18.49 -10.78
C ALA A 152 8.58 18.18 -12.28
N VAL A 153 9.56 18.66 -13.04
CA VAL A 153 9.62 18.45 -14.49
C VAL A 153 10.20 17.06 -14.76
N PRO A 154 9.51 16.20 -15.55
CA PRO A 154 10.07 14.91 -15.93
C PRO A 154 11.39 15.08 -16.69
N GLU A 155 12.38 14.26 -16.40
CA GLU A 155 13.63 14.19 -17.17
C GLU A 155 13.40 13.59 -18.58
N GLU A 156 12.38 12.74 -18.71
CA GLU A 156 12.05 12.04 -19.95
C GLU A 156 11.24 12.91 -20.91
N ALA A 157 11.47 12.75 -22.22
CA ALA A 157 10.77 13.49 -23.26
C ALA A 157 9.27 13.14 -23.35
N ALA A 158 8.91 11.90 -23.02
CA ALA A 158 7.53 11.49 -22.83
C ALA A 158 7.24 11.42 -21.32
N GLU A 159 6.14 12.03 -20.90
CA GLU A 159 5.78 12.03 -19.48
C GLU A 159 5.47 10.61 -18.97
N PRO A 160 6.13 10.17 -17.88
CA PRO A 160 5.80 8.90 -17.24
C PRO A 160 4.35 8.86 -16.74
N VAL A 161 3.73 7.68 -16.82
CA VAL A 161 2.32 7.48 -16.42
C VAL A 161 2.06 7.94 -14.98
N TRP A 162 2.98 7.62 -14.08
CA TRP A 162 2.82 7.97 -12.67
C TRP A 162 2.99 9.46 -12.42
N THR A 163 3.86 10.15 -13.16
CA THR A 163 3.93 11.61 -13.13
C THR A 163 2.61 12.26 -13.57
N ALA A 164 1.99 11.75 -14.65
CA ALA A 164 0.69 12.25 -15.09
C ALA A 164 -0.42 12.03 -14.03
N ILE A 165 -0.44 10.86 -13.38
CA ILE A 165 -1.42 10.53 -12.33
C ILE A 165 -1.20 11.40 -11.09
N GLY A 166 0.03 11.55 -10.61
CA GLY A 166 0.35 12.39 -9.46
C GLY A 166 -0.07 13.83 -9.69
N ARG A 167 0.18 14.37 -10.89
CA ARG A 167 -0.24 15.71 -11.27
C ARG A 167 -1.76 15.87 -11.30
N ARG A 168 -2.47 14.85 -11.81
CA ARG A 168 -3.94 14.85 -11.78
C ARG A 168 -4.47 14.89 -10.35
N ILE A 169 -3.88 14.11 -9.44
CA ILE A 169 -4.27 14.11 -8.02
C ILE A 169 -4.07 15.50 -7.40
N ALA A 170 -2.92 16.15 -7.66
CA ALA A 170 -2.64 17.50 -7.16
C ALA A 170 -3.68 18.51 -7.67
N ARG A 171 -4.07 18.43 -8.96
CA ARG A 171 -5.12 19.30 -9.54
C ARG A 171 -6.51 19.04 -8.98
N ASP A 172 -6.87 17.78 -8.75
CA ASP A 172 -8.21 17.37 -8.29
C ASP A 172 -8.38 17.58 -6.77
N GLY A 173 -7.29 17.80 -6.03
CA GLY A 173 -7.28 17.95 -4.57
C GLY A 173 -6.89 19.33 -4.03
N GLY A 174 -6.45 20.24 -4.91
CA GLY A 174 -6.14 21.65 -4.59
C GLY A 174 -7.31 22.60 -4.76
#